data_AF-A0A962R3A4-F1
#
_entry.id   AF-A0A962R3A4-F1
#
_cell.length_a   1.000
_cell.length_b   1.000
_cell.length_c   1.000
_cell.angle_alpha   90.00
_cell.angle_beta   90.00
_cell.angle_gamma   90.00
#
_symmetry.space_group_name_H-M   'P 1'
#
loop_
_entity.id
_entity.type
_entity.pdbx_description
1 polymer ?
#
loop_
_entity_poly.entity_id
_entity_poly.type
_entity_poly.pdbx_seq_one_letter_code
_entity_poly.pdbx_strand_id
1 'polypeptide(L)'
;PNGKPLAQDPLVRLRLGQLIVDIEMLRHLSNECVWLVMTGQVSAMVPSMAKVWSTELYYRMTSIAMQLMGPFGQLQKGSKWAMLDGEVELGYRNSPPMMFGGGANEIQRDIIASRGLGLPRSR
;
A
#
# COMPACT_ATOMS: atom_id res chain seq x y z
N PRO A 1 -2.58 9.06 24.60
CA PRO A 1 -3.63 9.29 25.63
C PRO A 1 -3.34 8.41 26.87
N ASN A 2 -3.38 8.98 28.08
CA ASN A 2 -3.00 8.35 29.36
C ASN A 2 -1.49 8.27 29.66
N GLY A 3 -0.67 9.10 29.01
CA GLY A 3 0.79 9.18 29.27
C GLY A 3 1.61 7.95 28.85
N LYS A 4 0.96 6.91 28.31
CA LYS A 4 1.64 5.72 27.79
C LYS A 4 2.02 5.89 26.32
N PRO A 5 3.13 5.28 25.87
CA PRO A 5 3.48 5.24 24.45
C PRO A 5 2.36 4.61 23.61
N LEU A 6 2.12 5.13 22.39
CA LEU A 6 1.15 4.55 21.44
C LEU A 6 1.46 3.09 21.12
N ALA A 7 2.73 2.69 21.16
CA ALA A 7 3.15 1.31 20.95
C ALA A 7 2.61 0.32 22.01
N GLN A 8 2.09 0.80 23.14
CA GLN A 8 1.45 -0.04 24.17
C GLN A 8 -0.06 -0.17 23.98
N ASP A 9 -0.67 0.60 23.09
CA ASP A 9 -2.09 0.48 22.77
C ASP A 9 -2.33 -0.80 21.93
N PRO A 10 -3.15 -1.75 22.40
CA PRO A 10 -3.39 -3.01 21.68
C PRO A 10 -3.98 -2.80 20.28
N LEU A 11 -4.78 -1.75 20.06
CA LEU A 11 -5.36 -1.44 18.75
C LEU A 11 -4.29 -0.90 17.79
N VAL A 12 -3.36 -0.07 18.29
CA VAL A 12 -2.22 0.41 17.49
C VAL A 12 -1.33 -0.77 17.12
N ARG A 13 -1.01 -1.64 18.08
CA ARG A 13 -0.21 -2.85 17.83
C ARG A 13 -0.85 -3.78 16.79
N LEU A 14 -2.16 -3.98 16.87
CA LEU A 14 -2.89 -4.80 15.89
C LEU A 14 -2.78 -4.21 14.48
N ARG A 15 -2.98 -2.90 14.32
CA ARG A 15 -2.87 -2.22 13.03
C ARG A 15 -1.45 -2.30 12.45
N LEU A 16 -0.42 -2.08 13.29
CA LEU A 16 0.97 -2.21 12.86
C LEU A 16 1.31 -3.67 12.51
N GLY A 17 0.81 -4.63 13.27
CA GLY A 17 0.95 -6.06 12.96
C GLY A 17 0.36 -6.42 11.59
N GLN A 18 -0.84 -5.91 11.27
CA GLN A 18 -1.44 -6.13 9.95
C GLN A 18 -0.59 -5.48 8.84
N LEU A 19 -0.10 -4.26 9.04
CA LEU A 19 0.78 -3.61 8.05
C LEU A 19 2.06 -4.41 7.78
N ILE A 20 2.65 -5.02 8.82
CA ILE A 20 3.82 -5.89 8.66
C ILE A 20 3.48 -7.08 7.76
N VAL A 21 2.37 -7.78 8.06
CA VAL A 21 1.89 -8.90 7.23
C VAL A 21 1.67 -8.48 5.78
N ASP A 22 1.04 -7.31 5.58
CA ASP A 22 0.75 -6.82 4.23
C ASP A 22 2.01 -6.44 3.46
N ILE A 23 3.04 -5.92 4.13
CA ILE A 23 4.36 -5.64 3.55
C ILE A 23 5.07 -6.94 3.16
N GLU A 24 5.00 -7.98 4.00
CA GLU A 24 5.55 -9.30 3.65
C GLU A 24 4.86 -9.89 2.41
N MET A 25 3.52 -9.81 2.35
CA MET A 25 2.75 -10.24 1.17
C MET A 25 3.20 -9.49 -0.09
N LEU A 26 3.39 -8.17 0.00
CA LEU A 26 3.89 -7.38 -1.14
C LEU A 26 5.30 -7.82 -1.56
N ARG A 27 6.19 -8.09 -0.59
CA ARG A 27 7.55 -8.56 -0.87
C ARG A 27 7.52 -9.90 -1.61
N HIS A 28 6.66 -10.83 -1.19
CA HIS A 28 6.50 -12.11 -1.87
C HIS A 28 6.00 -11.95 -3.31
N LEU A 29 4.95 -11.15 -3.52
CA LEU A 29 4.44 -10.87 -4.88
C LEU A 29 5.51 -10.21 -5.77
N SER A 30 6.30 -9.29 -5.20
CA SER A 30 7.38 -8.62 -5.92
C SER A 30 8.50 -9.58 -6.32
N ASN A 31 8.90 -10.46 -5.39
CA ASN A 31 9.89 -11.50 -5.67
C ASN A 31 9.41 -12.49 -6.73
N GLU A 32 8.13 -12.86 -6.70
CA GLU A 32 7.53 -13.72 -7.71
C GLU A 32 7.51 -13.04 -9.10
N CYS A 33 7.20 -11.74 -9.16
CA CYS A 33 7.32 -10.97 -10.41
C CYS A 33 8.75 -11.02 -10.98
N VAL A 34 9.77 -10.82 -10.12
CA VAL A 34 11.17 -10.91 -10.53
C VAL A 34 11.50 -12.30 -11.05
N TRP A 35 11.08 -13.35 -10.33
CA TRP A 35 11.32 -14.73 -10.72
C TRP A 35 10.67 -15.08 -12.07
N LEU A 36 9.43 -14.63 -12.32
CA LEU A 36 8.75 -14.83 -13.60
C LEU A 36 9.54 -14.22 -14.76
N VAL A 37 10.03 -12.99 -14.59
CA VAL A 37 10.87 -12.31 -15.59
C VAL A 37 12.18 -13.07 -15.82
N MET A 38 12.87 -13.47 -14.75
CA MET A 38 14.14 -14.20 -14.84
C MET A 38 14.01 -15.58 -15.50
N THR A 39 12.85 -16.22 -15.37
CA THR A 39 12.57 -17.54 -15.97
C THR A 39 11.90 -17.45 -17.34
N GLY A 40 11.68 -16.24 -17.88
CA GLY A 40 11.04 -16.04 -19.19
C GLY A 40 9.55 -16.38 -19.21
N GLN A 41 8.90 -16.46 -18.04
CA GLN A 41 7.47 -16.72 -17.95
C GLN A 41 6.66 -15.45 -18.16
N VAL A 42 5.69 -15.53 -19.06
CA VAL A 42 4.78 -14.42 -19.36
C VAL A 42 3.51 -14.60 -18.54
N SER A 43 3.35 -13.79 -17.48
CA SER A 43 2.12 -13.73 -16.70
C SER A 43 1.72 -12.28 -16.46
N ALA A 44 0.45 -11.96 -16.73
CA ALA A 44 -0.14 -10.67 -16.38
C ALA A 44 -0.75 -10.69 -14.97
N MET A 45 -0.97 -11.86 -14.37
CA MET A 45 -1.71 -12.01 -13.11
C MET A 45 -0.89 -11.47 -11.92
N VAL A 46 0.29 -12.03 -11.69
CA VAL A 46 1.12 -11.69 -10.51
C VAL A 46 1.55 -10.21 -10.51
N PRO A 47 1.99 -9.61 -11.65
CA PRO A 47 2.28 -8.17 -11.69
C PRO A 47 1.04 -7.30 -11.40
N SER A 48 -0.13 -7.69 -11.90
CA SER A 48 -1.38 -6.96 -11.62
C SER A 48 -1.77 -7.06 -10.14
N MET A 49 -1.61 -8.24 -9.52
CA MET A 49 -1.82 -8.44 -8.08
C MET A 49 -0.86 -7.56 -7.26
N ALA A 50 0.43 -7.54 -7.61
CA ALA A 50 1.43 -6.71 -6.94
C ALA A 50 1.11 -5.22 -7.05
N LYS A 51 0.65 -4.74 -8.22
CA LYS A 51 0.23 -3.35 -8.43
C LYS A 51 -0.96 -2.99 -7.54
N VAL A 52 -2.03 -3.77 -7.56
CA VAL A 52 -3.22 -3.50 -6.73
C VAL A 52 -2.83 -3.48 -5.25
N TRP A 53 -2.11 -4.51 -4.79
CA TRP A 53 -1.73 -4.66 -3.39
C TRP A 53 -0.81 -3.53 -2.92
N SER A 54 0.23 -3.17 -3.69
CA SER A 54 1.17 -2.11 -3.34
C SER A 54 0.50 -0.75 -3.19
N THR A 55 -0.38 -0.39 -4.13
CA THR A 55 -1.00 0.94 -4.14
C THR A 55 -2.04 1.09 -3.03
N GLU A 56 -2.81 0.05 -2.73
CA GLU A 56 -3.77 0.04 -1.61
C GLU A 56 -3.08 -0.04 -0.26
N LEU A 57 -1.99 -0.81 -0.15
CA LEU A 57 -1.15 -0.83 1.03
C LEU A 57 -0.54 0.55 1.29
N TYR A 58 -0.05 1.24 0.26
CA TYR A 58 0.52 2.58 0.41
C TYR A 58 -0.51 3.59 0.95
N TYR A 59 -1.74 3.56 0.44
CA TYR A 59 -2.84 4.37 0.95
C TYR A 59 -3.19 4.02 2.40
N ARG A 60 -3.34 2.73 2.75
CA ARG A 60 -3.64 2.30 4.13
C ARG A 60 -2.53 2.67 5.11
N MET A 61 -1.27 2.45 4.74
CA MET A 61 -0.11 2.74 5.57
C MET A 61 0.00 4.23 5.88
N THR A 62 -0.09 5.08 4.85
CA THR A 62 -0.03 6.54 5.02
C THR A 62 -1.25 7.06 5.80
N SER A 63 -2.45 6.52 5.55
CA SER A 63 -3.66 6.84 6.33
C SER A 63 -3.52 6.49 7.81
N ILE A 64 -2.97 5.32 8.14
CA ILE A 64 -2.72 4.92 9.53
C ILE A 64 -1.67 5.83 10.16
N ALA A 65 -0.59 6.16 9.44
CA ALA A 65 0.44 7.06 9.93
C ALA A 65 -0.11 8.47 10.23
N MET A 66 -0.96 9.02 9.35
CA MET A 66 -1.68 10.28 9.58
C MET A 66 -2.50 10.24 10.88
N GLN A 67 -3.25 9.16 11.10
CA GLN A 67 -4.06 8.98 12.31
C GLN A 67 -3.20 8.88 13.58
N LEU A 68 -2.09 8.15 13.54
CA LEU A 68 -1.20 7.97 14.69
C LEU A 68 -0.49 9.27 15.07
N MET A 69 -0.18 10.13 14.11
CA MET A 69 0.44 11.45 14.34
C MET A 69 -0.56 12.51 14.79
N GLY A 70 -1.87 12.24 14.68
CA GLY A 70 -2.92 13.18 15.05
C GLY A 70 -2.80 14.51 14.29
N PRO A 71 -2.93 15.67 14.96
CA PRO A 71 -2.84 16.97 14.31
C PRO A 71 -1.50 17.23 13.58
N PHE A 72 -0.42 16.59 14.01
CA PHE A 72 0.91 16.76 13.40
C PHE A 72 1.06 16.00 12.08
N GLY A 73 0.20 15.02 11.80
CA GLY A 73 0.27 14.23 10.58
C GLY A 73 0.01 15.05 9.32
N GLN A 74 -0.76 16.14 9.43
CA GLN A 74 -1.11 17.03 8.31
C GLN A 74 -0.04 18.09 8.01
N LEU A 75 1.07 18.09 8.74
CA LEU A 75 2.08 19.12 8.61
C LEU A 75 3.08 18.77 7.52
N GLN A 76 3.24 19.70 6.58
CA GLN A 76 4.18 19.60 5.48
C GLN A 76 5.62 19.82 5.93
N LYS A 77 6.55 19.33 5.11
CA LYS A 77 7.98 19.63 5.20
C LYS A 77 8.22 21.13 5.35
N GLY A 78 9.16 21.49 6.23
CA GLY A 78 9.48 22.88 6.56
C GLY A 78 8.67 23.47 7.72
N SER A 79 7.60 22.81 8.16
CA SER A 79 6.99 23.16 9.45
C SER A 79 7.90 22.73 10.61
N LYS A 80 8.08 23.61 11.60
CA LYS A 80 8.85 23.29 12.83
C LYS A 80 8.29 22.10 13.63
N TRP A 81 7.05 21.72 13.36
CA TRP A 81 6.34 20.64 14.04
C TRP A 81 6.11 19.41 13.15
N ALA A 82 6.63 19.41 11.92
CA ALA A 82 6.50 18.27 11.02
C ALA A 82 7.22 17.06 11.62
N MET A 83 6.46 15.98 11.83
CA MET A 83 7.03 14.68 12.19
C MET A 83 7.56 14.01 10.93
N LEU A 84 8.68 13.27 11.05
CA LEU A 84 9.30 12.54 9.94
C LEU A 84 9.50 13.41 8.69
N ASP A 85 9.93 14.67 8.86
CA ASP A 85 10.14 15.64 7.78
C ASP A 85 8.94 15.87 6.84
N GLY A 86 7.71 15.58 7.32
CA GLY A 86 6.49 15.72 6.52
C GLY A 86 6.26 14.58 5.51
N GLU A 87 7.04 13.50 5.58
CA GLU A 87 6.93 12.36 4.65
C GLU A 87 5.57 11.66 4.70
N VAL A 88 4.93 11.62 5.87
CA VAL A 88 3.61 10.99 6.03
C VAL A 88 2.52 11.81 5.33
N GLU A 89 2.57 13.13 5.46
CA GLU A 89 1.67 14.05 4.78
C GLU A 89 1.83 13.94 3.27
N LEU A 90 3.08 13.99 2.80
CA LEU A 90 3.42 13.90 1.39
C LEU A 90 2.98 12.54 0.81
N GLY A 91 3.28 11.46 1.53
CA GLY A 91 2.90 10.12 1.13
C GLY A 91 1.39 9.93 1.08
N TYR A 92 0.66 10.49 2.04
CA TYR A 92 -0.81 10.46 2.02
C TYR A 92 -1.35 11.18 0.79
N ARG A 93 -0.88 12.40 0.47
CA ARG A 93 -1.30 13.12 -0.76
C ARG A 93 -0.94 12.38 -2.05
N ASN A 94 0.19 11.68 -2.07
CA ASN A 94 0.67 10.95 -3.25
C ASN A 94 0.01 9.58 -3.42
N SER A 95 -0.61 9.01 -2.39
CA SER A 95 -1.13 7.65 -2.45
C SER A 95 -2.41 7.47 -3.31
N PRO A 96 -3.41 8.38 -3.31
CA PRO A 96 -4.57 8.22 -4.19
C PRO A 96 -4.21 8.20 -5.68
N PRO A 97 -3.30 9.07 -6.17
CA PRO A 97 -2.84 9.00 -7.55
C PRO A 97 -2.27 7.67 -8.01
N MET A 98 -1.64 6.93 -7.11
CA MET A 98 -1.04 5.63 -7.44
C MET A 98 -2.11 4.56 -7.76
N MET A 99 -3.34 4.70 -7.25
CA MET A 99 -4.42 3.74 -7.53
C MET A 99 -4.86 3.76 -9.00
N PHE A 100 -4.70 4.89 -9.70
CA PHE A 100 -4.99 5.00 -11.14
C PHE A 100 -3.75 5.03 -12.05
N GLY A 101 -2.63 5.56 -11.55
CA GLY A 101 -1.36 5.55 -12.27
C GLY A 101 -0.90 4.13 -12.63
N GLY A 102 -0.40 3.95 -13.86
CA GLY A 102 0.04 2.63 -14.34
C GLY A 102 -1.09 1.62 -14.58
N GLY A 103 -2.33 2.10 -14.73
CA GLY A 103 -3.53 1.30 -14.90
C GLY A 103 -4.35 1.24 -13.62
N ALA A 104 -5.61 1.65 -13.68
CA ALA A 104 -6.50 1.70 -12.52
C ALA A 104 -6.66 0.33 -11.86
N ASN A 105 -6.78 0.31 -10.53
CA ASN A 105 -6.84 -0.95 -9.77
C ASN A 105 -8.02 -1.83 -10.21
N GLU A 106 -9.12 -1.24 -10.68
CA GLU A 106 -10.25 -1.92 -11.29
C GLU A 106 -9.84 -2.66 -12.56
N ILE A 107 -9.08 -1.99 -13.44
CA ILE A 107 -8.54 -2.60 -14.67
C ILE A 107 -7.55 -3.72 -14.35
N GLN A 108 -6.73 -3.54 -13.31
CA GLN A 108 -5.81 -4.59 -12.86
C GLN A 108 -6.57 -5.81 -12.31
N ARG A 109 -7.68 -5.60 -11.59
CA ARG A 109 -8.58 -6.68 -11.16
C ARG A 109 -9.23 -7.39 -12.34
N ASP A 110 -9.63 -6.67 -13.38
CA ASP A 110 -10.15 -7.27 -14.62
C ASP A 110 -9.09 -8.12 -15.33
N ILE A 111 -7.83 -7.69 -15.32
CA ILE A 111 -6.70 -8.48 -15.84
C ILE A 111 -6.51 -9.76 -15.03
N ILE A 112 -6.56 -9.68 -13.69
CA ILE A 112 -6.47 -10.86 -12.82
C ILE A 112 -7.63 -11.83 -13.12
N ALA A 113 -8.86 -11.33 -13.19
CA ALA A 113 -10.05 -12.12 -13.47
C ALA A 113 -9.97 -12.81 -14.84
N SER A 114 -9.70 -12.04 -15.90
CA SER A 114 -9.75 -12.56 -17.26
C SER A 114 -8.50 -13.33 -17.67
N ARG A 115 -7.30 -12.76 -17.47
CA ARG A 115 -6.04 -13.36 -17.91
C ARG A 115 -5.43 -14.32 -16.90
N GLY A 116 -5.74 -14.14 -15.61
CA GLY A 116 -5.26 -15.02 -14.54
C GLY A 116 -6.20 -16.19 -14.27
N LEU A 117 -7.50 -15.91 -14.11
CA LEU A 117 -8.49 -16.90 -13.70
C LEU A 117 -9.38 -17.42 -14.84
N GLY A 118 -9.24 -16.91 -16.06
CA GLY A 118 -10.02 -17.33 -17.22
C GLY A 118 -11.50 -16.92 -17.18
N LEU A 119 -11.85 -15.93 -16.35
CA LEU A 119 -13.22 -15.44 -16.24
C LEU A 119 -13.62 -14.63 -17.50
N PRO A 120 -14.90 -14.65 -17.88
CA PRO A 120 -15.39 -13.83 -18.98
C PRO A 120 -15.22 -12.33 -18.66
N ARG A 121 -14.96 -11.52 -19.69
CA ARG A 121 -14.86 -10.07 -19.53
C ARG A 121 -16.22 -9.49 -19.15
N SER A 122 -16.25 -8.56 -18.20
CA SER A 122 -17.41 -7.71 -17.97
C SER A 122 -17.72 -6.94 -19.27
N ARG A 123 -19.00 -6.92 -19.65
CA ARG A 123 -19.50 -6.12 -20.78
C ARG A 123 -19.77 -4.70 -20.34
#